data_AF-A0A383BZ41-F1
#
_entry.id   AF-A0A383BZ41-F1
#
_cell.length_a   1.000
_cell.length_b   1.000
_cell.length_c   1.000
_cell.angle_alpha   90.00
_cell.angle_beta   90.00
_cell.angle_gamma   90.00
#
_symmetry.space_group_name_H-M   'P 1'
#
loop_
_entity.id
_entity.type
_entity.pdbx_description
1 polymer ?
#
loop_
_entity_poly.entity_id
_entity_poly.type
_entity_poly.pdbx_seq_one_letter_code
_entity_poly.pdbx_strand_id
1 'polypeptide(L)'
;NINPSQYVVIKYWKDYHKWNLKQFLDKPDIFPDRNVWVDPETDRYVIEYQIYINEQPVGLPIDHVSSIENSFNVWEEVEYDTTDGKKAVVTFDTTNRKAEANIWVTWVVRNLGEGVLGHANLGKGIVEVAIGSYGCDGGFQLFDVDTVELIMTHELGHSLGLGHSDNPNKIMYPTISNLDYAYCLLN
;
A
#
# COMPACT_ATOMS: atom_id res chain seq x y z
N ASN A 1 -24.57 -14.72 -8.24
CA ASN A 1 -23.46 -13.76 -8.16
C ASN A 1 -22.39 -14.17 -9.16
N ILE A 2 -22.18 -13.38 -10.21
CA ILE A 2 -21.07 -13.58 -11.15
C ILE A 2 -19.82 -13.02 -10.48
N ASN A 3 -18.77 -13.83 -10.33
CA ASN A 3 -17.48 -13.38 -9.84
C ASN A 3 -16.89 -12.35 -10.83
N PRO A 4 -16.75 -11.06 -10.46
CA PRO A 4 -16.30 -10.02 -11.38
C PRO A 4 -14.78 -10.05 -11.60
N SER A 5 -14.03 -10.88 -10.86
CA SER A 5 -12.56 -10.92 -10.85
C SER A 5 -11.99 -11.12 -12.26
N GLN A 6 -12.59 -11.98 -13.09
CA GLN A 6 -12.14 -12.19 -14.47
C GLN A 6 -12.24 -10.91 -15.31
N TYR A 7 -13.31 -10.14 -15.14
CA TYR A 7 -13.52 -8.90 -15.91
C TYR A 7 -12.56 -7.79 -15.49
N VAL A 8 -12.28 -7.68 -14.19
CA VAL A 8 -11.27 -6.77 -13.64
C VAL A 8 -9.89 -7.09 -14.19
N VAL A 9 -9.49 -8.36 -14.18
CA VAL A 9 -8.20 -8.82 -14.73
C VAL A 9 -8.06 -8.49 -16.21
N ILE A 10 -9.09 -8.76 -17.01
CA ILE A 10 -9.08 -8.47 -18.45
C ILE A 10 -8.86 -6.96 -18.69
N LYS A 11 -9.56 -6.10 -17.94
CA LYS A 11 -9.41 -4.65 -18.03
C LYS A 11 -8.05 -4.16 -17.55
N TYR A 12 -7.56 -4.72 -16.45
CA TYR A 12 -6.23 -4.43 -15.92
C TYR A 12 -5.17 -4.70 -16.99
N TRP A 13 -5.20 -5.88 -17.62
CA TRP A 13 -4.22 -6.24 -18.65
C TRP A 13 -4.34 -5.41 -19.93
N LYS A 14 -5.55 -4.95 -20.28
CA LYS A 14 -5.77 -4.08 -21.43
C LYS A 14 -5.01 -2.75 -21.29
N ASP A 15 -4.98 -2.18 -20.09
CA ASP A 15 -4.35 -0.89 -19.81
C ASP A 15 -3.18 -1.01 -18.81
N TYR A 16 -2.50 -2.17 -18.78
CA TYR A 16 -1.49 -2.53 -17.76
C TYR A 16 -0.41 -1.46 -17.52
N HIS A 17 -0.02 -0.75 -18.58
CA HIS A 17 0.97 0.33 -18.55
C HIS A 17 0.62 1.46 -17.56
N LYS A 18 -0.66 1.65 -17.23
CA LYS A 18 -1.09 2.63 -16.23
C LYS A 18 -0.64 2.29 -14.82
N TRP A 19 -0.61 1.00 -14.49
CA TRP A 19 -0.27 0.48 -13.17
C TRP A 19 1.17 -0.02 -13.07
N ASN A 20 1.80 -0.31 -14.22
CA ASN A 20 3.17 -0.78 -14.27
C ASN A 20 4.16 0.38 -14.04
N LEU A 21 4.68 0.46 -12.82
CA LEU A 21 5.67 1.46 -12.43
C LEU A 21 7.09 0.88 -12.30
N LYS A 22 7.34 -0.33 -12.82
CA LYS A 22 8.63 -1.04 -12.66
C LYS A 22 9.86 -0.20 -13.01
N GLN A 23 9.77 0.67 -14.02
CA GLN A 23 10.88 1.53 -14.47
C GLN A 23 11.36 2.58 -13.43
N PHE A 24 10.59 2.76 -12.35
CA PHE A 24 10.85 3.73 -11.29
C PHE A 24 11.28 3.07 -9.97
N LEU A 25 11.13 1.74 -9.82
CA LEU A 25 11.44 1.04 -8.56
C LEU A 25 12.90 1.23 -8.12
N ASP A 26 13.82 1.27 -9.08
CA ASP A 26 15.26 1.46 -8.83
C ASP A 26 15.68 2.95 -8.89
N LYS A 27 14.72 3.89 -8.79
CA LYS A 27 14.96 5.33 -8.94
C LYS A 27 14.29 6.16 -7.83
N PRO A 28 14.54 5.87 -6.54
CA PRO A 28 13.93 6.62 -5.44
C PRO A 28 14.29 8.12 -5.46
N ASP A 29 15.44 8.49 -6.04
CA ASP A 29 15.91 9.88 -6.08
C ASP A 29 15.03 10.84 -6.89
N ILE A 30 14.14 10.35 -7.76
CA ILE A 30 13.22 11.21 -8.52
C ILE A 30 12.04 11.70 -7.67
N PHE A 31 11.81 11.05 -6.53
CA PHE A 31 10.72 11.38 -5.64
C PHE A 31 11.17 12.54 -4.72
N PRO A 32 10.31 13.54 -4.48
CA PRO A 32 10.59 14.58 -3.49
C PRO A 32 10.84 13.98 -2.11
N ASP A 33 11.57 14.71 -1.27
CA ASP A 33 11.71 14.35 0.15
C ASP A 33 10.46 14.77 0.94
N ARG A 34 10.17 14.02 2.00
CA ARG A 34 9.06 14.30 2.92
C ARG A 34 9.29 15.61 3.68
N ASN A 35 8.22 16.28 4.07
CA ASN A 35 8.31 17.49 4.88
C ASN A 35 8.47 17.12 6.35
N VAL A 36 9.37 17.81 7.05
CA VAL A 36 9.59 17.63 8.49
C VAL A 36 9.68 18.97 9.17
N TRP A 37 8.87 19.19 10.20
CA TRP A 37 8.93 20.37 11.03
C TRP A 37 8.69 20.02 12.50
N VAL A 38 8.90 21.00 13.39
CA VAL A 38 8.57 20.88 14.80
C VAL A 38 7.28 21.64 15.06
N ASP A 39 6.30 20.97 15.64
CA ASP A 39 5.07 21.60 16.09
C ASP A 39 5.37 22.52 17.30
N PRO A 40 5.11 23.83 17.19
CA PRO A 40 5.43 24.78 18.26
C PRO A 40 4.56 24.60 19.52
N GLU A 41 3.40 23.92 19.43
CA GLU A 41 2.50 23.72 20.57
C GLU A 41 2.86 22.45 21.36
N THR A 42 3.29 21.40 20.66
CA THR A 42 3.54 20.08 21.26
C THR A 42 5.03 19.74 21.41
N ASP A 43 5.93 20.51 20.79
CA ASP A 43 7.38 20.25 20.66
C ASP A 43 7.72 18.89 20.01
N ARG A 44 6.79 18.37 19.20
CA ARG A 44 6.93 17.10 18.47
C ARG A 44 7.38 17.36 17.04
N TYR A 45 8.15 16.44 16.49
CA TYR A 45 8.36 16.39 15.05
C TYR A 45 7.09 15.93 14.34
N VAL A 46 6.69 16.65 13.30
CA VAL A 46 5.65 16.22 12.38
C VAL A 46 6.33 15.85 11.07
N ILE A 47 6.10 14.64 10.60
CA ILE A 47 6.65 14.08 9.37
C ILE A 47 5.49 13.89 8.39
N GLU A 48 5.39 14.78 7.41
CA GLU A 48 4.30 14.75 6.43
C GLU A 48 4.75 14.06 5.15
N TYR A 49 3.95 13.10 4.71
CA TYR A 49 4.10 12.38 3.46
C TYR A 49 3.02 12.80 2.48
N GLN A 50 3.43 13.26 1.29
CA GLN A 50 2.55 13.50 0.16
C GLN A 50 2.42 12.21 -0.66
N ILE A 51 1.20 11.73 -0.84
CA ILE A 51 0.89 10.45 -1.48
C ILE A 51 0.09 10.67 -2.77
N TYR A 52 0.58 10.12 -3.86
CA TYR A 52 -0.20 9.97 -5.09
C TYR A 52 -0.77 8.56 -5.15
N ILE A 53 -2.09 8.46 -5.23
CA ILE A 53 -2.81 7.19 -5.37
C ILE A 53 -3.19 7.02 -6.84
N ASN A 54 -2.70 5.96 -7.47
CA ASN A 54 -3.03 5.65 -8.85
C ASN A 54 -4.50 5.24 -8.99
N GLU A 55 -5.08 5.47 -10.18
CA GLU A 55 -6.47 5.07 -10.43
C GLU A 55 -6.66 3.56 -10.22
N GLN A 56 -7.79 3.16 -9.63
CA GLN A 56 -8.09 1.75 -9.45
C GLN A 56 -8.47 1.07 -10.78
N PRO A 57 -8.14 -0.22 -10.96
CA PRO A 57 -8.63 -1.00 -12.09
C PRO A 57 -10.15 -0.94 -12.24
N VAL A 58 -10.62 -0.63 -13.44
CA VAL A 58 -12.05 -0.40 -13.69
C VAL A 58 -12.87 -1.67 -13.48
N GLY A 59 -13.99 -1.54 -12.78
CA GLY A 59 -14.93 -2.63 -12.52
C GLY A 59 -14.64 -3.38 -11.22
N LEU A 60 -13.74 -2.86 -10.39
CA LEU A 60 -13.62 -3.28 -9.00
C LEU A 60 -14.93 -2.97 -8.27
N PRO A 61 -15.58 -3.98 -7.67
CA PRO A 61 -16.82 -3.80 -6.91
C PRO A 61 -16.55 -3.34 -5.47
N ILE A 62 -15.28 -3.22 -5.09
CA ILE A 62 -14.79 -2.93 -3.75
C ILE A 62 -14.13 -1.56 -3.76
N ASP A 63 -14.42 -0.73 -2.75
CA ASP A 63 -13.76 0.56 -2.57
C ASP A 63 -12.42 0.39 -1.86
N HIS A 64 -11.36 0.18 -2.63
CA HIS A 64 -10.01 0.10 -2.07
C HIS A 64 -9.43 1.48 -1.68
N VAL A 65 -10.12 2.60 -1.95
CA VAL A 65 -9.64 3.92 -1.52
C VAL A 65 -9.81 4.04 -0.01
N SER A 66 -10.95 3.57 0.52
CA SER A 66 -11.20 3.51 1.97
C SER A 66 -10.12 2.72 2.72
N SER A 67 -9.63 1.61 2.15
CA SER A 67 -8.51 0.84 2.71
C SER A 67 -7.24 1.67 2.88
N ILE A 68 -6.95 2.59 1.94
CA ILE A 68 -5.77 3.47 2.06
C ILE A 68 -5.95 4.45 3.20
N GLU A 69 -7.10 5.09 3.30
CA GLU A 69 -7.39 6.06 4.36
C GLU A 69 -7.35 5.39 5.75
N ASN A 70 -7.88 4.17 5.87
CA ASN A 70 -7.77 3.38 7.09
C ASN A 70 -6.30 3.05 7.42
N SER A 71 -5.50 2.67 6.42
CA SER A 71 -4.06 2.43 6.62
C SER A 71 -3.31 3.69 7.06
N PHE A 72 -3.70 4.89 6.61
CA PHE A 72 -3.12 6.14 7.08
C PHE A 72 -3.40 6.32 8.58
N ASN A 73 -4.66 6.17 9.00
CA ASN A 73 -5.06 6.32 10.39
C ASN A 73 -4.22 5.44 11.33
N VAL A 74 -3.96 4.18 10.96
CA VAL A 74 -3.14 3.25 11.76
C VAL A 74 -1.76 3.83 12.05
N TRP A 75 -1.11 4.44 11.06
CA TRP A 75 0.24 4.97 11.21
C TRP A 75 0.28 6.35 11.85
N GLU A 76 -0.74 7.19 11.61
CA GLU A 76 -0.89 8.53 12.22
C GLU A 76 -1.17 8.47 13.73
N GLU A 77 -1.79 7.40 14.23
CA GLU A 77 -2.01 7.17 15.65
C GLU A 77 -0.72 6.80 16.43
N VAL A 78 0.38 6.49 15.73
CA VAL A 78 1.63 6.06 16.35
C VAL A 78 2.54 7.26 16.65
N GLU A 79 3.03 7.31 17.89
CA GLU A 79 4.06 8.24 18.32
C GLU A 79 5.42 7.53 18.36
N TYR A 80 6.41 8.09 17.66
CA TYR A 80 7.74 7.50 17.50
C TYR A 80 8.77 8.22 18.38
N ASP A 81 9.72 7.45 18.93
CA ASP A 81 10.86 8.00 19.65
C ASP A 81 11.94 8.52 18.68
N THR A 82 12.47 9.71 18.95
CA THR A 82 13.60 10.27 18.20
C THR A 82 14.89 10.20 19.00
N THR A 83 16.03 10.30 18.31
CA THR A 83 17.36 10.16 18.92
C THR A 83 17.76 11.31 19.83
N ASP A 84 17.11 12.46 19.69
CA ASP A 84 17.27 13.64 20.55
C ASP A 84 16.28 13.65 21.74
N GLY A 85 15.50 12.59 21.92
CA GLY A 85 14.56 12.42 23.04
C GLY A 85 13.21 13.12 22.85
N LYS A 86 12.97 13.74 21.69
CA LYS A 86 11.65 14.22 21.30
C LYS A 86 10.77 13.07 20.79
N LYS A 87 9.55 13.44 20.42
CA LYS A 87 8.56 12.55 19.82
C LYS A 87 8.33 12.95 18.38
N ALA A 88 8.01 11.99 17.53
CA ALA A 88 7.59 12.24 16.16
C ALA A 88 6.21 11.63 15.92
N VAL A 89 5.42 12.30 15.09
CA VAL A 89 4.18 11.80 14.52
C VAL A 89 4.25 11.90 13.01
N VAL A 90 3.48 11.06 12.33
CA VAL A 90 3.38 11.08 10.87
C VAL A 90 2.02 11.62 10.46
N THR A 91 1.96 12.25 9.30
CA THR A 91 0.71 12.64 8.64
C THR A 91 0.79 12.30 7.15
N PHE A 92 -0.35 11.94 6.56
CA PHE A 92 -0.46 11.63 5.14
C PHE A 92 -1.46 12.55 4.45
N ASP A 93 -1.01 13.20 3.38
CA ASP A 93 -1.87 13.98 2.51
C ASP A 93 -1.87 13.40 1.12
N THR A 94 -3.04 13.41 0.47
CA THR A 94 -3.16 12.93 -0.91
C THR A 94 -3.02 14.07 -1.90
N THR A 95 -2.30 13.82 -3.00
CA THR A 95 -2.19 14.73 -4.14
C THR A 95 -2.54 14.02 -5.43
N ASN A 96 -3.15 14.76 -6.37
CA ASN A 96 -3.39 14.28 -7.73
C ASN A 96 -2.18 14.47 -8.66
N ARG A 97 -1.05 14.97 -8.14
CA ARG A 97 0.17 15.23 -8.90
C ARG A 97 1.32 14.35 -8.43
N LYS A 98 1.71 13.40 -9.29
CA LYS A 98 2.88 12.54 -9.08
C LYS A 98 4.15 13.30 -8.71
N ALA A 99 4.41 14.45 -9.34
CA ALA A 99 5.62 15.23 -9.11
C ALA A 99 5.73 15.86 -7.71
N GLU A 100 4.62 15.96 -6.98
CA GLU A 100 4.58 16.50 -5.61
C GLU A 100 4.63 15.38 -4.55
N ALA A 101 4.30 14.14 -4.94
CA ALA A 101 4.19 13.02 -4.03
C ALA A 101 5.54 12.34 -3.77
N ASN A 102 5.85 12.13 -2.50
CA ASN A 102 6.97 11.33 -2.03
C ASN A 102 6.75 9.83 -2.26
N ILE A 103 5.48 9.41 -2.24
CA ILE A 103 5.07 8.00 -2.37
C ILE A 103 4.04 7.89 -3.49
N TRP A 104 4.23 6.96 -4.41
CA TRP A 104 3.24 6.58 -5.40
C TRP A 104 2.68 5.20 -5.10
N VAL A 105 1.40 5.14 -4.74
CA VAL A 105 0.67 3.90 -4.52
C VAL A 105 0.08 3.43 -5.85
N THR A 106 0.31 2.16 -6.21
CA THR A 106 -0.26 1.54 -7.41
C THR A 106 -0.80 0.14 -7.13
N TRP A 107 -1.79 -0.24 -7.92
CA TRP A 107 -2.50 -1.51 -7.80
C TRP A 107 -1.90 -2.56 -8.72
N VAL A 108 -1.70 -3.77 -8.24
CA VAL A 108 -1.13 -4.83 -9.04
C VAL A 108 -2.01 -6.08 -9.07
N VAL A 109 -2.15 -6.65 -10.27
CA VAL A 109 -2.68 -7.99 -10.47
C VAL A 109 -1.49 -8.83 -10.91
N ARG A 110 -1.02 -9.71 -10.04
CA ARG A 110 0.23 -10.43 -10.32
C ARG A 110 0.19 -11.87 -9.84
N ASN A 111 1.08 -12.65 -10.44
CA ASN A 111 1.70 -13.82 -9.83
C ASN A 111 3.13 -13.37 -9.47
N LEU A 112 3.34 -12.72 -8.32
CA LEU A 112 4.61 -12.06 -7.95
C LEU A 112 5.76 -13.04 -7.57
N GLY A 113 5.68 -14.31 -7.98
CA GLY A 113 6.40 -15.40 -7.34
C GLY A 113 5.58 -16.00 -6.20
N GLU A 114 5.97 -17.18 -5.72
CA GLU A 114 5.23 -17.85 -4.63
C GLU A 114 5.19 -16.95 -3.38
N GLY A 115 4.03 -16.36 -3.09
CA GLY A 115 3.70 -15.76 -1.78
C GLY A 115 3.93 -14.25 -1.59
N VAL A 116 4.24 -13.47 -2.62
CA VAL A 116 4.44 -12.00 -2.48
C VAL A 116 3.15 -11.24 -2.81
N LEU A 117 2.67 -10.43 -1.86
CA LEU A 117 1.36 -9.74 -1.91
C LEU A 117 1.46 -8.22 -2.06
N GLY A 118 2.66 -7.68 -1.90
CA GLY A 118 2.95 -6.27 -2.08
C GLY A 118 4.45 -6.05 -2.24
N HIS A 119 4.83 -4.81 -2.55
CA HIS A 119 6.21 -4.38 -2.57
C HIS A 119 6.28 -2.86 -2.43
N ALA A 120 7.02 -2.38 -1.44
CA ALA A 120 7.35 -0.98 -1.27
C ALA A 120 8.85 -0.70 -1.26
N ASN A 121 9.22 0.48 -1.76
CA ASN A 121 10.53 1.06 -1.46
C ASN A 121 10.61 1.42 0.03
N LEU A 122 11.79 1.30 0.63
CA LEU A 122 12.04 1.82 1.97
C LEU A 122 12.17 3.35 1.88
N GLY A 123 11.25 4.09 2.51
CA GLY A 123 11.18 5.54 2.40
C GLY A 123 10.36 6.01 1.18
N LYS A 124 10.87 7.03 0.47
CA LYS A 124 10.22 7.57 -0.73
C LYS A 124 10.31 6.61 -1.92
N GLY A 125 9.27 6.57 -2.74
CA GLY A 125 9.23 5.69 -3.92
C GLY A 125 7.85 5.13 -4.22
N ILE A 126 7.80 3.86 -4.61
CA ILE A 126 6.57 3.18 -5.02
C ILE A 126 6.12 2.22 -3.95
N VAL A 127 4.80 2.14 -3.79
CA VAL A 127 4.09 1.11 -3.03
C VAL A 127 3.19 0.35 -4.01
N GLU A 128 3.47 -0.93 -4.20
CA GLU A 128 2.67 -1.85 -5.01
C GLU A 128 1.80 -2.71 -4.09
N VAL A 129 0.49 -2.69 -4.30
CA VAL A 129 -0.47 -3.48 -3.50
C VAL A 129 -1.24 -4.44 -4.39
N ALA A 130 -1.19 -5.74 -4.07
CA ALA A 130 -1.99 -6.73 -4.78
C ALA A 130 -3.46 -6.62 -4.41
N ILE A 131 -4.32 -6.63 -5.42
CA ILE A 131 -5.79 -6.59 -5.25
C ILE A 131 -6.43 -7.97 -5.35
N GLY A 132 -5.63 -9.01 -5.56
CA GLY A 132 -6.07 -10.39 -5.69
C GLY A 132 -4.93 -11.30 -6.09
N SER A 133 -5.21 -12.60 -6.09
CA SER A 133 -4.24 -13.65 -6.42
C SER A 133 -4.92 -14.79 -7.17
N TYR A 134 -4.11 -15.72 -7.68
CA TYR A 134 -4.58 -16.96 -8.31
C TYR A 134 -4.73 -18.05 -7.24
N GLY A 135 -5.94 -18.60 -7.13
CA GLY A 135 -6.23 -19.72 -6.24
C GLY A 135 -5.73 -21.07 -6.78
N CYS A 136 -5.90 -22.13 -5.99
CA CYS A 136 -5.47 -23.50 -6.34
C CYS A 136 -6.19 -24.08 -7.58
N ASP A 137 -7.35 -23.52 -7.95
CA ASP A 137 -8.10 -23.86 -9.16
C ASP A 137 -7.58 -23.12 -10.42
N GLY A 138 -6.56 -22.28 -10.26
CA GLY A 138 -6.00 -21.43 -11.32
C GLY A 138 -6.85 -20.20 -11.63
N GLY A 139 -7.94 -19.97 -10.90
CA GLY A 139 -8.80 -18.80 -11.05
C GLY A 139 -8.22 -17.60 -10.30
N PHE A 140 -8.17 -16.44 -10.96
CA PHE A 140 -7.89 -15.19 -10.26
C PHE A 140 -9.10 -14.78 -9.41
N GLN A 141 -8.85 -14.44 -8.15
CA GLN A 141 -9.84 -13.97 -7.21
C GLN A 141 -9.37 -12.67 -6.56
N LEU A 142 -10.28 -11.70 -6.50
CA LEU A 142 -10.05 -10.46 -5.76
C LEU A 142 -10.01 -10.74 -4.26
N PHE A 143 -9.07 -10.09 -3.59
CA PHE A 143 -9.04 -10.01 -2.14
C PHE A 143 -10.23 -9.19 -1.64
N ASP A 144 -10.65 -9.44 -0.40
CA ASP A 144 -11.59 -8.55 0.28
C ASP A 144 -10.91 -7.25 0.75
N VAL A 145 -11.72 -6.33 1.29
CA VAL A 145 -11.25 -5.01 1.77
C VAL A 145 -10.19 -5.19 2.85
N ASP A 146 -10.45 -6.07 3.80
CA ASP A 146 -9.60 -6.27 4.98
C ASP A 146 -8.21 -6.81 4.59
N THR A 147 -8.15 -7.73 3.63
CA THR A 147 -6.89 -8.24 3.11
C THR A 147 -6.12 -7.16 2.35
N VAL A 148 -6.79 -6.34 1.53
CA VAL A 148 -6.13 -5.23 0.82
C VAL A 148 -5.63 -4.16 1.80
N GLU A 149 -6.42 -3.82 2.82
CA GLU A 149 -6.03 -2.90 3.89
C GLU A 149 -4.83 -3.42 4.68
N LEU A 150 -4.80 -4.70 5.01
CA LEU A 150 -3.68 -5.33 5.72
C LEU A 150 -2.37 -5.21 4.91
N ILE A 151 -2.43 -5.54 3.61
CA ILE A 151 -1.27 -5.39 2.70
C ILE A 151 -0.87 -3.92 2.60
N MET A 152 -1.81 -3.02 2.33
CA MET A 152 -1.56 -1.59 2.19
C MET A 152 -0.88 -1.01 3.44
N THR A 153 -1.37 -1.35 4.62
CA THR A 153 -0.83 -0.88 5.90
C THR A 153 0.61 -1.37 6.08
N HIS A 154 0.91 -2.63 5.76
CA HIS A 154 2.27 -3.16 5.80
C HIS A 154 3.21 -2.43 4.85
N GLU A 155 2.82 -2.29 3.58
CA GLU A 155 3.67 -1.67 2.56
C GLU A 155 3.90 -0.17 2.81
N LEU A 156 2.91 0.54 3.37
CA LEU A 156 3.09 1.93 3.83
C LEU A 156 4.09 2.02 4.98
N GLY A 157 4.17 1.03 5.86
CA GLY A 157 5.18 0.99 6.91
C GLY A 157 6.62 1.00 6.37
N HIS A 158 6.87 0.35 5.23
CA HIS A 158 8.16 0.47 4.55
C HIS A 158 8.42 1.89 4.04
N SER A 159 7.39 2.61 3.61
CA SER A 159 7.54 4.01 3.21
C SER A 159 7.93 4.93 4.38
N LEU A 160 7.65 4.51 5.61
CA LEU A 160 8.08 5.18 6.84
C LEU A 160 9.51 4.82 7.25
N GLY A 161 10.16 3.91 6.51
CA GLY A 161 11.49 3.39 6.80
C GLY A 161 11.50 2.17 7.73
N LEU A 162 10.35 1.56 7.99
CA LEU A 162 10.26 0.37 8.84
C LEU A 162 10.66 -0.88 8.05
N GLY A 163 11.53 -1.69 8.63
CA GLY A 163 11.80 -3.05 8.13
C GLY A 163 10.77 -4.06 8.63
N HIS A 164 10.92 -5.31 8.20
CA HIS A 164 10.11 -6.40 8.73
C HIS A 164 10.33 -6.61 10.23
N SER A 165 9.27 -7.03 10.91
CA SER A 165 9.31 -7.50 12.30
C SER A 165 9.36 -9.03 12.33
N ASP A 166 10.08 -9.61 13.30
CA ASP A 166 10.03 -11.05 13.58
C ASP A 166 8.82 -11.45 14.43
N ASN A 167 8.03 -10.48 14.94
CA ASN A 167 6.89 -10.74 15.79
C ASN A 167 5.62 -10.94 14.94
N PRO A 168 5.00 -12.13 14.94
CA PRO A 168 3.83 -12.43 14.11
C PRO A 168 2.58 -11.60 14.43
N ASN A 169 2.57 -10.90 15.58
CA ASN A 169 1.46 -10.04 15.97
C ASN A 169 1.67 -8.56 15.57
N LYS A 170 2.71 -8.24 14.81
CA LYS A 170 3.00 -6.87 14.35
C LYS A 170 2.66 -6.73 12.87
N ILE A 171 2.15 -5.55 12.51
CA ILE A 171 1.77 -5.26 11.11
C ILE A 171 2.93 -5.44 10.13
N MET A 172 4.17 -5.14 10.56
CA MET A 172 5.37 -5.32 9.76
C MET A 172 5.88 -6.78 9.71
N TYR A 173 5.13 -7.76 10.22
CA TYR A 173 5.48 -9.17 10.04
C TYR A 173 5.31 -9.56 8.56
N PRO A 174 6.29 -10.22 7.91
CA PRO A 174 6.32 -10.39 6.46
C PRO A 174 5.32 -11.41 5.90
N THR A 175 4.59 -12.13 6.76
CA THR A 175 3.69 -13.21 6.35
C THR A 175 2.30 -12.98 6.89
N ILE A 176 1.32 -12.95 5.99
CA ILE A 176 -0.10 -12.92 6.35
C ILE A 176 -0.57 -14.36 6.58
N SER A 177 -1.15 -14.63 7.75
CA SER A 177 -1.60 -15.99 8.13
C SER A 177 -2.88 -16.42 7.43
N ASN A 178 -3.79 -15.48 7.14
CA ASN A 178 -5.07 -15.73 6.47
C ASN A 178 -5.27 -14.70 5.35
N LEU A 179 -5.48 -15.19 4.13
CA LEU A 179 -5.88 -14.37 2.99
C LEU A 179 -7.35 -14.65 2.70
N ASP A 180 -8.16 -13.59 2.75
CA ASP A 180 -9.58 -13.68 2.47
C ASP A 180 -9.88 -13.08 1.08
N TYR A 181 -10.83 -13.73 0.39
CA TYR A 181 -11.23 -13.35 -0.97
C TYR A 181 -12.68 -12.89 -0.96
N ALA A 182 -12.95 -11.77 -1.61
CA ALA A 182 -14.28 -11.18 -1.67
C ALA A 182 -15.32 -12.10 -2.34
N TYR A 183 -14.85 -12.99 -3.21
CA TYR A 183 -15.68 -13.89 -4.00
C TYR A 183 -15.14 -15.32 -3.97
N CYS A 184 -14.89 -15.85 -2.77
CA CYS A 184 -14.62 -17.27 -2.57
C CYS A 184 -15.82 -18.11 -3.06
N LEU A 185 -15.68 -18.71 -4.23
CA LEU A 185 -16.58 -19.78 -4.69
C LEU A 185 -16.16 -21.07 -4.00
N LEU A 186 -16.52 -21.25 -2.73
CA LEU A 186 -16.54 -22.59 -2.16
C LEU A 186 -17.65 -23.36 -2.88
N ASN A 187 -17.27 -24.24 -3.81
CA ASN A 187 -18.15 -25.32 -4.27
C ASN A 187 -18.13 -26.45 -3.24
#